data_AF-A0AAN0JS09-F1
#
_entry.id   AF-A0AAN0JS09-F1
#
_cell.length_a   1.000
_cell.length_b   1.000
_cell.length_c   1.000
_cell.angle_alpha   90.00
_cell.angle_beta   90.00
_cell.angle_gamma   90.00
#
_symmetry.space_group_name_H-M   'P 1'
#
loop_
_entity.id
_entity.type
_entity.pdbx_description
1 polymer ?
#
loop_
_entity_poly.entity_id
_entity_poly.type
_entity_poly.pdbx_seq_one_letter_code
_entity_poly.pdbx_strand_id
1 'polypeptide(L)'
;MITASSPHDFYVQLSTDSNDMRLADISAKIKEIISLPRGSSNFQIGSLVIAPYEDEYFRAKILSRVKGGFRVLFLDYGNVCVVPKKSLYPLDDVALLNEPPAALHCRLVDVIWTNGYLSWPEEVSEFFHKMTTDIGKDLLMTIVPVSTPNEDSSIISVALRDNSMSLIGPIFH
;
A
#
# COMPACT_ATOMS: atom_id res chain seq x y z
N MET A 1 -8.92 -0.66 -3.02
CA MET A 1 -8.42 0.63 -2.46
C MET A 1 -7.07 0.96 -3.12
N ILE A 2 -6.79 2.24 -3.40
CA ILE A 2 -5.48 2.68 -3.91
C ILE A 2 -4.89 3.76 -3.01
N THR A 3 -3.62 3.63 -2.66
CA THR A 3 -2.82 4.66 -1.99
C THR A 3 -1.70 5.10 -2.91
N ALA A 4 -1.70 6.36 -3.37
CA ALA A 4 -0.83 6.80 -4.44
C ALA A 4 0.12 7.94 -4.03
N SER A 5 1.42 7.77 -4.30
CA SER A 5 2.42 8.84 -4.26
C SER A 5 2.69 9.40 -5.65
N SER A 6 2.64 8.55 -6.68
CA SER A 6 2.77 8.94 -8.09
C SER A 6 2.26 7.82 -9.02
N PRO A 7 2.14 8.06 -10.34
CA PRO A 7 1.81 7.01 -11.32
C PRO A 7 2.77 5.80 -11.33
N HIS A 8 3.99 5.94 -10.81
CA HIS A 8 4.98 4.85 -10.73
C HIS A 8 5.28 4.37 -9.30
N ASP A 9 4.60 4.92 -8.30
CA ASP A 9 4.76 4.58 -6.89
C ASP A 9 3.40 4.69 -6.22
N PHE A 10 2.64 3.61 -6.26
CA PHE A 10 1.35 3.49 -5.61
C PHE A 10 1.10 2.06 -5.17
N TYR A 11 0.13 1.89 -4.29
CA TYR A 11 -0.23 0.62 -3.71
C TYR A 11 -1.68 0.29 -3.99
N VAL A 12 -1.95 -0.96 -4.37
CA VAL A 12 -3.30 -1.46 -4.66
C VAL A 12 -3.65 -2.57 -3.68
N GLN A 13 -4.80 -2.44 -3.02
CA GLN A 13 -5.44 -3.51 -2.27
C GLN A 13 -6.64 -4.02 -3.08
N LEU A 14 -6.66 -5.33 -3.33
CA LEU A 14 -7.73 -5.99 -4.08
C LEU A 14 -9.00 -6.06 -3.23
N SER A 15 -10.13 -5.65 -3.81
CA SER A 15 -11.45 -5.71 -3.18
C SER A 15 -12.09 -7.07 -3.42
N THR A 16 -11.70 -8.07 -2.62
CA THR A 16 -12.26 -9.42 -2.65
C THR A 16 -12.61 -9.89 -1.24
N ASP A 17 -13.69 -10.65 -1.09
CA ASP A 17 -14.11 -11.21 0.21
C ASP A 17 -12.97 -11.95 0.92
N SER A 18 -12.16 -12.69 0.16
CA SER A 18 -10.99 -13.41 0.68
C SER A 18 -9.91 -12.48 1.26
N ASN A 19 -9.71 -11.29 0.67
CA ASN A 19 -8.76 -10.31 1.18
C ASN A 19 -9.31 -9.64 2.44
N ASP A 20 -10.60 -9.31 2.47
CA ASP A 20 -11.25 -8.70 3.63
C ASP A 20 -11.24 -9.65 4.84
N MET A 21 -11.51 -10.95 4.62
CA MET A 21 -11.39 -11.97 5.66
C MET A 21 -9.95 -12.07 6.19
N ARG A 22 -8.95 -12.10 5.31
CA ARG A 22 -7.54 -12.13 5.71
C ARG A 22 -7.13 -10.91 6.55
N LEU A 23 -7.59 -9.72 6.16
CA LEU A 23 -7.32 -8.49 6.90
C LEU A 23 -7.99 -8.49 8.28
N ALA A 24 -9.20 -9.04 8.37
CA ALA A 24 -9.90 -9.22 9.65
C ALA A 24 -9.13 -10.17 10.58
N ASP A 25 -8.63 -11.30 10.06
CA ASP A 25 -7.83 -12.27 10.82
C ASP A 25 -6.50 -11.66 11.30
N ILE A 26 -5.80 -10.91 10.43
CA ILE A 26 -4.59 -10.16 10.79
C ILE A 26 -4.89 -9.16 11.91
N SER A 27 -5.97 -8.38 11.80
CA SER A 27 -6.37 -7.39 12.80
C SER A 27 -6.69 -8.04 14.15
N ALA A 28 -7.43 -9.15 14.15
CA ALA A 28 -7.72 -9.92 15.36
C ALA A 28 -6.43 -10.41 16.03
N LYS A 29 -5.49 -10.95 15.25
CA LYS A 29 -4.20 -11.44 15.78
C LYS A 29 -3.33 -10.33 16.34
N ILE A 30 -3.30 -9.16 15.69
CA ILE A 30 -2.60 -7.98 16.21
C ILE A 30 -3.21 -7.56 17.56
N LYS A 31 -4.54 -7.57 17.69
CA LYS A 31 -5.24 -7.23 18.95
C LYS A 31 -4.83 -8.15 20.10
N GLU A 32 -4.65 -9.45 19.83
CA GLU A 32 -4.08 -10.39 20.81
C GLU A 32 -2.66 -9.98 21.23
N ILE A 33 -1.78 -9.71 20.26
CA ILE A 33 -0.36 -9.39 20.52
C ILE A 33 -0.21 -8.10 21.33
N ILE A 34 -0.93 -7.03 20.98
CA ILE A 34 -0.81 -5.74 21.67
C ILE A 34 -1.38 -5.76 23.09
N SER A 35 -2.21 -6.76 23.42
CA SER A 35 -2.73 -7.00 24.77
C SER A 35 -1.69 -7.61 25.73
N LEU A 36 -0.61 -8.18 25.17
CA LEU A 36 0.49 -8.74 25.94
C LEU A 36 1.45 -7.64 26.42
N PRO A 37 2.22 -7.89 27.50
CA PRO A 37 3.25 -6.97 27.93
C PRO A 37 4.22 -6.62 26.80
N ARG A 38 4.54 -5.33 26.67
CA ARG A 38 5.46 -4.85 25.64
C ARG A 38 6.85 -5.45 25.83
N GLY A 39 7.29 -6.23 24.85
CA GLY A 39 8.69 -6.65 24.74
C GLY A 39 9.62 -5.47 24.44
N SER A 40 10.90 -5.62 24.80
CA SER A 40 11.94 -4.69 24.39
C SER A 40 12.51 -5.09 23.04
N SER A 41 12.55 -4.18 22.07
CA SER A 41 13.02 -4.49 20.71
C SER A 41 13.98 -3.41 20.18
N ASN A 42 15.04 -3.86 19.52
CA ASN A 42 15.96 -2.99 18.79
C ASN A 42 15.52 -2.86 17.33
N PHE A 43 14.61 -1.93 17.08
CA PHE A 43 14.13 -1.64 15.74
C PHE A 43 15.22 -1.08 14.82
N GLN A 44 15.31 -1.62 13.61
CA GLN A 44 16.23 -1.22 12.55
C GLN A 44 15.48 -0.95 11.24
N ILE A 45 16.16 -0.34 10.27
CA ILE A 45 15.60 -0.18 8.92
C ILE A 45 15.37 -1.58 8.34
N GLY A 46 14.20 -1.79 7.74
CA GLY A 46 13.77 -3.07 7.21
C GLY A 46 13.06 -3.97 8.24
N SER A 47 13.12 -3.68 9.54
CA SER A 47 12.38 -4.46 10.54
C SER A 47 10.87 -4.42 10.28
N LEU A 48 10.23 -5.58 10.40
CA LEU A 48 8.79 -5.70 10.46
C LEU A 48 8.31 -5.43 11.89
N VAL A 49 7.27 -4.64 12.01
CA VAL A 49 6.75 -4.13 13.28
C VAL A 49 5.22 -4.06 13.23
N ILE A 50 4.62 -3.96 14.39
CA ILE A 50 3.23 -3.51 14.53
C ILE A 50 3.28 -2.02 14.91
N ALA A 51 2.59 -1.20 14.14
CA ALA A 51 2.58 0.26 14.30
C ALA A 51 1.15 0.79 14.44
N PRO A 52 0.92 1.83 15.24
CA PRO A 52 -0.38 2.47 15.33
C PRO A 52 -0.65 3.35 14.11
N TYR A 53 -1.89 3.41 13.70
CA TYR A 53 -2.43 4.42 12.80
C TYR A 53 -3.86 4.73 13.26
N GLU A 54 -4.13 5.99 13.58
CA GLU A 54 -5.38 6.39 14.25
C GLU A 54 -5.62 5.55 15.52
N ASP A 55 -6.77 4.90 15.63
CA ASP A 55 -7.20 4.13 16.81
C ASP A 55 -6.90 2.62 16.70
N GLU A 56 -6.22 2.18 15.64
CA GLU A 56 -5.90 0.77 15.39
C GLU A 56 -4.39 0.52 15.17
N TYR A 57 -4.01 -0.76 15.12
CA TYR A 57 -2.64 -1.23 14.95
C TYR A 57 -2.54 -2.15 13.73
N PHE A 58 -1.44 -2.02 13.00
CA PHE A 58 -1.27 -2.64 11.68
C PHE A 58 0.14 -3.17 11.49
N ARG A 59 0.32 -4.13 10.58
CA ARG A 59 1.65 -4.60 10.16
C ARG A 59 2.34 -3.52 9.35
N ALA A 60 3.59 -3.26 9.67
CA ALA A 60 4.37 -2.22 9.03
C ALA A 60 5.84 -2.61 8.87
N LYS A 61 6.53 -1.97 7.93
CA LYS A 61 7.97 -2.09 7.72
C LYS A 61 8.65 -0.74 7.93
N ILE A 62 9.73 -0.74 8.69
CA ILE A 62 10.53 0.49 8.88
C ILE A 62 11.29 0.82 7.59
N LEU A 63 11.03 2.00 7.04
CA LEU A 63 11.70 2.50 5.84
C LEU A 63 12.93 3.33 6.18
N SER A 64 12.83 4.21 7.18
CA SER A 64 13.92 5.09 7.57
C SER A 64 13.79 5.60 9.01
N ARG A 65 14.91 6.06 9.56
CA ARG A 65 14.94 6.78 10.85
C ARG A 65 14.68 8.26 10.62
N VAL A 66 13.87 8.86 11.48
CA VAL A 66 13.61 10.30 11.48
C VAL A 66 13.73 10.85 12.90
N LYS A 67 13.77 12.19 13.05
CA LYS A 67 13.78 12.80 14.37
C LYS A 67 12.50 12.41 15.13
N GLY A 68 12.65 11.74 16.27
CA GLY A 68 11.54 11.35 17.14
C GLY A 68 10.91 9.97 16.84
N GLY A 69 11.35 9.25 15.80
CA GLY A 69 10.76 7.96 15.48
C GLY A 69 11.24 7.35 14.17
N PHE A 70 10.32 6.68 13.48
CA PHE A 70 10.57 5.97 12.24
C PHE A 70 9.52 6.33 11.20
N ARG A 71 9.94 6.40 9.94
CA ARG A 71 9.02 6.37 8.80
C ARG A 71 8.71 4.91 8.48
N VAL A 72 7.44 4.53 8.48
CA VAL A 72 6.98 3.15 8.31
C VAL A 72 6.00 3.03 7.16
N LEU A 73 6.09 1.95 6.38
CA LEU A 73 5.12 1.55 5.36
C LEU A 73 4.14 0.56 5.98
N PHE A 74 2.84 0.82 5.91
CA PHE A 74 1.82 -0.15 6.29
C PHE A 74 1.65 -1.18 5.19
N LEU A 75 1.99 -2.43 5.49
CA LEU A 75 2.12 -3.49 4.48
C LEU A 75 0.79 -3.83 3.80
N ASP A 76 -0.31 -3.61 4.50
CA ASP A 76 -1.63 -4.04 4.06
C ASP A 76 -2.43 -2.92 3.39
N TYR A 77 -1.93 -1.67 3.46
CA TYR A 77 -2.64 -0.46 2.99
C TYR A 77 -1.78 0.45 2.11
N GLY A 78 -0.45 0.31 2.15
CA GLY A 78 0.49 1.05 1.31
C GLY A 78 0.76 2.50 1.73
N ASN A 79 0.06 3.03 2.74
CA ASN A 79 0.33 4.36 3.27
C ASN A 79 1.62 4.37 4.10
N VAL A 80 2.25 5.54 4.15
CA VAL A 80 3.48 5.77 4.89
C VAL A 80 3.27 6.84 5.94
N CYS A 81 3.70 6.57 7.17
CA CYS A 81 3.57 7.52 8.28
C CYS A 81 4.83 7.59 9.12
N VAL A 82 4.97 8.67 9.88
CA VAL A 82 5.99 8.80 10.92
C VAL A 82 5.37 8.39 12.26
N VAL A 83 5.96 7.38 12.89
CA VAL A 83 5.48 6.86 14.18
C VAL A 83 6.59 6.93 15.24
N PRO A 84 6.26 7.31 16.50
CA PRO A 84 7.22 7.31 17.59
C PRO A 84 7.78 5.91 17.86
N LYS A 85 9.08 5.80 18.18
CA LYS A 85 9.68 4.50 18.56
C LYS A 85 8.93 3.80 19.70
N LYS A 86 8.43 4.57 20.66
CA LYS A 86 7.75 4.07 21.87
C LYS A 86 6.36 3.46 21.61
N SER A 87 5.79 3.66 20.42
CA SER A 87 4.49 3.13 20.06
C SER A 87 4.58 1.89 19.16
N LEU A 88 5.79 1.50 18.76
CA LEU A 88 6.03 0.29 17.97
C LEU A 88 6.07 -0.94 18.87
N TYR A 89 5.55 -2.04 18.33
CA TYR A 89 5.71 -3.39 18.87
C TYR A 89 6.49 -4.23 17.84
N PRO A 90 7.32 -5.20 18.28
CA PRO A 90 7.92 -6.14 17.35
C PRO A 90 6.85 -7.00 16.67
N LEU A 91 7.07 -7.37 15.41
CA LEU A 91 6.27 -8.37 14.71
C LEU A 91 7.07 -9.68 14.65
N ASP A 92 6.98 -10.48 15.71
CA ASP A 92 7.69 -11.76 15.83
C ASP A 92 6.76 -12.98 15.67
N ASP A 93 5.45 -12.75 15.53
CA ASP A 93 4.46 -13.81 15.34
C ASP A 93 4.60 -14.44 13.94
N VAL A 94 4.92 -15.74 13.91
CA VAL A 94 5.21 -16.48 12.67
C VAL A 94 4.00 -16.52 11.73
N ALA A 95 2.77 -16.57 12.24
CA ALA A 95 1.59 -16.57 11.39
C ALA A 95 1.46 -15.23 10.66
N LEU A 96 1.61 -14.11 11.40
CA LEU A 96 1.59 -12.78 10.78
C LEU A 96 2.78 -12.51 9.86
N LEU A 97 3.94 -13.11 10.11
CA LEU A 97 5.11 -12.98 9.24
C LEU A 97 4.96 -13.74 7.92
N ASN A 98 4.21 -14.86 7.92
CA ASN A 98 3.96 -15.66 6.73
C ASN A 98 2.80 -15.11 5.87
N GLU A 99 1.98 -14.21 6.40
CA GLU A 99 0.95 -13.54 5.63
C GLU A 99 1.58 -12.58 4.60
N PRO A 100 1.30 -12.71 3.29
CA PRO A 100 1.80 -11.73 2.32
C PRO A 100 1.16 -10.35 2.56
N PRO A 101 1.88 -9.25 2.25
CA PRO A 101 1.30 -7.90 2.25
C PRO A 101 0.03 -7.84 1.39
N ALA A 102 -1.05 -7.26 1.91
CA ALA A 102 -2.29 -7.06 1.14
C ALA A 102 -2.19 -5.89 0.13
N ALA A 103 -1.25 -4.96 0.35
CA ALA A 103 -1.02 -3.84 -0.56
C ALA A 103 0.09 -4.19 -1.57
N LEU A 104 -0.29 -4.29 -2.83
CA LEU A 104 0.61 -4.56 -3.95
C LEU A 104 1.27 -3.26 -4.40
N HIS A 105 2.61 -3.21 -4.40
CA HIS A 105 3.34 -2.07 -4.93
C HIS A 105 3.29 -2.10 -6.46
N CYS A 106 2.77 -1.03 -7.05
CA CYS A 106 2.41 -0.96 -8.45
C CYS A 106 2.98 0.28 -9.13
N ARG A 107 3.08 0.17 -10.46
CA ARG A 107 3.34 1.28 -11.37
C ARG A 107 2.48 1.15 -12.62
N LEU A 108 2.08 2.27 -13.22
CA LEU A 108 1.37 2.27 -14.49
C LEU A 108 2.33 1.95 -15.64
N VAL A 109 1.86 1.14 -16.59
CA VAL A 109 2.52 1.00 -17.90
C VAL A 109 2.17 2.15 -18.82
N ASP A 110 3.02 2.38 -19.83
CA ASP A 110 2.82 3.36 -20.90
C ASP A 110 2.68 4.82 -20.43
N VAL A 111 3.05 5.11 -19.18
CA VAL A 111 3.18 6.47 -18.64
C VAL A 111 4.67 6.78 -18.54
N ILE A 112 5.15 7.80 -19.26
CA ILE A 112 6.58 8.17 -19.25
C ILE A 112 6.72 9.59 -18.75
N TRP A 113 7.57 9.77 -17.75
CA TRP A 113 8.03 11.07 -17.30
C TRP A 113 9.32 11.44 -18.06
N THR A 114 9.24 12.38 -19.01
CA THR A 114 10.31 12.63 -19.99
C THR A 114 11.12 13.91 -19.77
N ASN A 115 10.82 14.71 -18.75
CA ASN A 115 11.38 16.06 -18.61
C ASN A 115 12.58 16.16 -17.64
N GLY A 116 13.17 15.03 -17.25
CA GLY A 116 14.47 14.99 -16.56
C GLY A 116 14.46 15.34 -15.07
N TYR A 117 13.30 15.60 -14.46
CA TYR A 117 13.21 15.77 -13.01
C TYR A 117 13.25 14.42 -12.29
N LEU A 118 13.83 14.40 -11.08
CA LEU A 118 13.95 13.21 -10.24
C LEU A 118 12.61 12.72 -9.65
N SER A 119 11.57 13.56 -9.67
CA SER A 119 10.25 13.25 -9.14
C SER A 119 9.15 13.75 -10.08
N TRP A 120 7.97 13.12 -9.98
CA TRP A 120 6.76 13.61 -10.63
C TRP A 120 6.36 14.99 -10.07
N PRO A 121 5.71 15.86 -10.86
CA PRO A 121 5.12 17.10 -10.36
C PRO A 121 4.00 16.77 -9.40
N GLU A 122 3.83 17.62 -8.40
CA GLU A 122 2.77 17.49 -7.41
C GLU A 122 1.39 17.43 -8.09
N GLU A 123 1.18 18.22 -9.14
CA GLU A 123 -0.08 18.28 -9.88
C GLU A 123 -0.43 16.93 -10.55
N VAL A 124 0.57 16.20 -11.03
CA VAL A 124 0.36 14.88 -11.65
C VAL A 124 0.04 13.84 -10.58
N SER A 125 0.76 13.86 -9.46
CA SER A 125 0.50 12.98 -8.32
C SER A 125 -0.88 13.22 -7.71
N GLU A 126 -1.28 14.47 -7.54
CA GLU A 126 -2.62 14.85 -7.06
C GLU A 126 -3.71 14.44 -8.04
N PHE A 127 -3.50 14.65 -9.35
CA PHE A 127 -4.45 14.23 -10.36
C PHE A 127 -4.64 12.70 -10.36
N PHE A 128 -3.53 11.95 -10.29
CA PHE A 128 -3.58 10.49 -10.20
C PHE A 128 -4.26 10.00 -8.91
N HIS A 129 -3.94 10.62 -7.76
CA HIS A 129 -4.61 10.35 -6.50
C HIS A 129 -6.12 10.53 -6.63
N LYS A 130 -6.56 11.71 -7.11
CA LYS A 130 -7.98 12.01 -7.31
C LYS A 130 -8.67 10.98 -8.22
N MET A 131 -8.06 10.62 -9.35
CA MET A 131 -8.64 9.62 -10.26
C MET A 131 -8.80 8.23 -9.63
N THR A 132 -7.97 7.89 -8.63
CA THR A 132 -7.90 6.55 -8.05
C THR A 132 -8.60 6.41 -6.69
N THR A 133 -8.94 7.52 -6.03
CA THR A 133 -9.57 7.53 -4.70
C THR A 133 -10.98 8.12 -4.67
N ASP A 134 -11.55 8.50 -5.82
CA ASP A 134 -12.94 8.94 -5.90
C ASP A 134 -13.90 7.85 -5.40
N ILE A 135 -14.80 8.22 -4.49
CA ILE A 135 -15.78 7.33 -3.87
C ILE A 135 -16.68 6.71 -4.95
N GLY A 136 -16.84 5.38 -4.92
CA GLY A 136 -17.74 4.64 -5.82
C GLY A 136 -17.12 4.21 -7.15
N LYS A 137 -15.79 4.34 -7.33
CA LYS A 137 -15.09 3.82 -8.51
C LYS A 137 -14.49 2.44 -8.27
N ASP A 138 -15.02 1.45 -8.97
CA ASP A 138 -14.39 0.15 -9.12
C ASP A 138 -13.43 0.20 -10.31
N LEU A 139 -12.13 0.14 -10.01
CA LEU A 139 -11.08 0.08 -11.01
C LEU A 139 -10.71 -1.36 -11.32
N LEU A 140 -10.69 -1.71 -12.60
CA LEU A 140 -10.09 -2.96 -13.05
C LEU A 140 -8.58 -2.80 -13.19
N MET A 141 -7.83 -3.67 -12.53
CA MET A 141 -6.39 -3.77 -12.65
C MET A 141 -6.01 -4.93 -13.57
N THR A 142 -5.22 -4.66 -14.60
CA THR A 142 -4.61 -5.69 -15.46
C THR A 142 -3.11 -5.70 -15.23
N ILE A 143 -2.55 -6.85 -14.86
CA ILE A 143 -1.10 -7.03 -14.74
C ILE A 143 -0.51 -7.13 -16.15
N VAL A 144 0.51 -6.32 -16.41
CA VAL A 144 1.23 -6.31 -17.68
C VAL A 144 2.62 -6.87 -17.45
N PRO A 145 2.95 -8.05 -17.98
CA PRO A 145 4.29 -8.60 -17.86
C PRO A 145 5.30 -7.70 -18.56
N VAL A 146 6.33 -7.23 -17.83
CA VAL A 146 7.43 -6.45 -18.40
C VAL A 146 8.67 -7.31 -18.45
N SER A 147 9.27 -7.44 -19.63
CA SER A 147 10.38 -8.36 -19.88
C SER A 147 11.77 -7.79 -19.58
N THR A 148 11.88 -6.70 -18.81
CA THR A 148 13.16 -6.03 -18.57
C THR A 148 13.92 -6.66 -17.39
N PRO A 149 15.15 -7.20 -17.59
CA PRO A 149 15.89 -7.92 -16.55
C PRO A 149 16.36 -7.10 -15.32
N ASN A 150 16.22 -5.77 -15.36
CA ASN A 150 16.88 -4.85 -14.43
C ASN A 150 15.91 -4.12 -13.48
N GLU A 151 14.67 -4.56 -13.37
CA GLU A 151 13.68 -3.90 -12.53
C GLU A 151 13.44 -4.66 -11.23
N ASP A 152 13.17 -3.91 -10.17
CA ASP A 152 12.82 -4.45 -8.86
C ASP A 152 11.57 -5.33 -9.02
N SER A 153 11.76 -6.65 -8.87
CA SER A 153 10.68 -7.64 -9.04
C SER A 153 9.56 -7.48 -8.02
N SER A 154 9.71 -6.61 -7.02
CA SER A 154 8.67 -6.27 -6.05
C SER A 154 7.64 -5.25 -6.57
N ILE A 155 7.90 -4.57 -7.69
CA ILE A 155 6.98 -3.60 -8.29
C ILE A 155 6.23 -4.22 -9.46
N ILE A 156 4.89 -4.26 -9.35
CA ILE A 156 4.02 -4.84 -10.36
C ILE A 156 3.64 -3.78 -11.39
N SER A 157 3.87 -4.09 -12.66
CA SER A 157 3.45 -3.22 -13.76
C SER A 157 1.99 -3.49 -14.11
N VAL A 158 1.16 -2.44 -14.11
CA VAL A 158 -0.29 -2.58 -14.27
C VAL A 158 -0.88 -1.54 -15.20
N ALA A 159 -2.03 -1.87 -15.79
CA ALA A 159 -2.95 -0.92 -16.38
C ALA A 159 -4.21 -0.83 -15.51
N LEU A 160 -4.67 0.39 -15.23
CA LEU A 160 -5.91 0.65 -14.50
C LEU A 160 -6.99 1.13 -15.46
N ARG A 161 -8.22 0.61 -15.32
CA ARG A 161 -9.38 1.01 -16.11
C ARG A 161 -10.55 1.34 -15.19
N ASP A 162 -11.19 2.48 -15.44
CA ASP A 162 -12.41 2.90 -14.76
C ASP A 162 -13.64 2.37 -15.51
N ASN A 163 -14.41 1.50 -14.87
CA ASN A 163 -15.63 0.93 -15.44
C ASN A 163 -16.89 1.74 -15.10
N SER A 164 -16.78 2.83 -14.33
CA SER A 164 -17.94 3.66 -13.94
C SER A 164 -18.60 4.40 -15.11
N MET A 165 -17.98 4.38 -16.30
CA MET A 165 -18.61 4.80 -17.55
C MET A 165 -19.22 3.62 -18.29
N SER A 166 -20.49 3.31 -17.97
CA SER A 166 -21.33 2.56 -18.90
C SER A 166 -21.46 3.37 -20.19
N LEU A 167 -20.99 2.84 -21.33
CA LEU A 167 -21.37 3.35 -22.63
C LEU A 167 -22.87 3.07 -22.83
N ILE A 168 -23.73 3.98 -22.37
CA ILE A 168 -25.12 4.01 -22.83
C ILE A 168 -25.06 4.52 -24.27
N GLY A 169 -24.96 3.59 -25.22
CA GLY A 169 -25.18 3.91 -26.64
C GLY A 169 -26.58 4.48 -26.83
N PRO A 170 -26.81 5.35 -27.82
CA PRO A 170 -28.15 5.87 -28.07
C PRO A 170 -29.11 4.71 -28.32
N ILE A 171 -30.21 4.68 -27.56
CA ILE A 171 -31.37 3.85 -27.87
C ILE A 171 -31.96 4.45 -29.16
N PHE A 172 -31.78 3.76 -30.28
CA PHE A 172 -32.55 4.08 -31.49
C PHE A 172 -33.96 3.53 -31.27
N HIS A 173 -34.93 4.43 -31.10
CA HIS A 173 -36.35 4.13 -31.21
C HIS A 173 -36.76 3.95 -32.66
#